data_AF-A0A830C3V2-F1
#
_entry.id   AF-A0A830C3V2-F1
#
_cell.length_a   1.000
_cell.length_b   1.000
_cell.length_c   1.000
_cell.angle_alpha   90.00
_cell.angle_beta   90.00
_cell.angle_gamma   90.00
#
_symmetry.space_group_name_H-M   'P 1'
#
loop_
_entity.id
_entity.type
_entity.pdbx_description
1 polymer ?
#
loop_
_entity_poly.entity_id
_entity_poly.type
_entity_poly.pdbx_seq_one_letter_code
_entity_poly.pdbx_strand_id
1 'polypeptide(L)'
;KAWQIPSSESDSLNNWAGKSIFLIGDSLVFKYDGSKDSVLEVTRRDYVTCNTSAPIGNYTDGDTTVRLGRSSPYYFISGAEGHC
;
A
#
# COMPACT_ATOMS: atom_id res chain seq x y z
N LYS A 1 -12.03 3.53 7.09
CA LYS A 1 -11.03 4.00 6.09
C LYS A 1 -10.41 2.74 5.48
N ALA A 2 -10.08 2.70 4.20
CA ALA A 2 -9.67 1.45 3.54
C ALA A 2 -8.19 1.10 3.81
N TRP A 3 -7.34 2.12 3.97
CA TRP A 3 -5.95 1.98 4.36
C TRP A 3 -5.81 2.25 5.86
N GLN A 4 -5.60 1.19 6.64
CA GLN A 4 -5.50 1.17 8.10
C GLN A 4 -4.91 -0.17 8.56
N ILE A 5 -4.41 -0.23 9.80
CA ILE A 5 -3.99 -1.49 10.42
C ILE A 5 -5.19 -2.45 10.49
N PRO A 6 -5.10 -3.68 9.94
CA PRO A 6 -6.17 -4.67 10.04
C PRO A 6 -6.45 -5.06 11.50
N SER A 7 -7.74 -5.20 11.85
CA SER A 7 -8.18 -5.69 13.16
C SER A 7 -8.02 -7.20 13.34
N SER A 8 -7.85 -7.94 12.24
CA SER A 8 -7.73 -9.40 12.22
C SER A 8 -7.02 -9.88 10.95
N GLU A 9 -6.53 -11.12 10.96
CA GLU A 9 -5.93 -11.77 9.78
C GLU A 9 -6.91 -11.88 8.61
N SER A 10 -8.20 -12.11 8.87
CA SER A 10 -9.23 -12.13 7.83
C SER A 10 -9.40 -10.79 7.13
N ASP A 11 -9.07 -9.69 7.81
CA ASP A 11 -9.12 -8.33 7.29
C ASP A 11 -7.79 -7.89 6.66
N SER A 12 -6.80 -8.78 6.54
CA SER A 12 -5.49 -8.42 6.00
C SER A 12 -5.61 -7.90 4.57
N LEU A 13 -4.81 -6.87 4.25
CA LEU A 13 -4.77 -6.29 2.91
C LEU A 13 -4.27 -7.29 1.86
N ASN A 14 -3.47 -8.28 2.27
CA ASN A 14 -3.05 -9.39 1.40
C ASN A 14 -4.23 -10.30 1.03
N ASN A 15 -5.14 -10.59 1.98
CA ASN A 15 -6.36 -11.34 1.68
C ASN A 15 -7.31 -10.56 0.78
N TRP A 16 -7.42 -9.24 0.95
CA TRP A 16 -8.17 -8.38 0.03
C TRP A 16 -7.58 -8.41 -1.38
N ALA A 17 -6.27 -8.27 -1.50
CA ALA A 17 -5.58 -8.30 -2.79
C ALA A 17 -5.76 -9.66 -3.49
N GLY A 18 -5.69 -10.77 -2.74
CA GLY A 18 -5.86 -12.13 -3.28
C GLY A 18 -7.27 -12.45 -3.81
N LYS A 19 -8.28 -11.62 -3.50
CA LYS A 19 -9.66 -11.77 -4.01
C LYS A 19 -9.89 -11.07 -5.35
N SER A 20 -8.90 -10.33 -5.85
CA SER A 20 -9.03 -9.49 -7.03
C SER A 20 -7.98 -9.86 -8.09
N ILE A 21 -8.36 -9.73 -9.37
CA ILE A 21 -7.41 -9.77 -10.48
C ILE A 21 -7.14 -8.32 -10.87
N PHE A 22 -5.87 -7.91 -10.86
CA PHE A 22 -5.45 -6.56 -11.24
C PHE A 22 -4.82 -6.60 -12.64
N LEU A 23 -5.29 -5.71 -13.52
CA LEU A 23 -4.83 -5.60 -14.90
C LEU A 23 -4.02 -4.32 -15.12
N ILE A 24 -3.20 -4.32 -16.17
CA ILE A 24 -2.49 -3.12 -16.59
C ILE A 24 -3.51 -2.06 -17.00
N GLY A 25 -3.38 -0.87 -16.44
CA GLY A 25 -4.28 0.26 -16.65
C GLY A 25 -5.27 0.49 -15.52
N ASP A 26 -5.48 -0.49 -14.63
CA ASP A 26 -6.29 -0.35 -13.43
C ASP A 26 -5.66 0.66 -12.45
N SER A 27 -6.47 1.10 -11.48
CA SER A 27 -6.02 2.01 -10.43
C SER A 27 -6.37 1.47 -9.05
N LEU A 28 -5.43 1.61 -8.11
CA LEU A 28 -5.65 1.39 -6.69
C LEU A 28 -5.92 2.72 -6.01
N VAL A 29 -6.96 2.78 -5.17
CA VAL A 29 -7.34 3.97 -4.43
C VAL A 29 -7.16 3.73 -2.94
N PHE A 30 -6.31 4.54 -2.31
CA PHE A 30 -5.99 4.48 -0.89
C PHE A 30 -6.57 5.70 -0.18
N LYS A 31 -7.51 5.46 0.75
CA LYS A 31 -8.10 6.51 1.60
C LYS A 31 -7.63 6.38 3.04
N TYR A 32 -6.95 7.41 3.55
CA TYR A 32 -6.32 7.45 4.88
C TYR A 32 -6.26 8.87 5.44
N ASP A 33 -5.78 9.02 6.67
CA ASP A 33 -5.46 10.32 7.25
C ASP A 33 -4.04 10.72 6.87
N GLY A 34 -3.88 11.57 5.85
CA GLY A 34 -2.55 11.99 5.36
C GLY A 34 -1.70 12.74 6.38
N SER A 35 -2.30 13.19 7.50
CA SER A 35 -1.55 13.79 8.62
C SER A 35 -0.96 12.77 9.58
N LYS A 36 -1.40 11.50 9.51
CA LYS A 36 -1.00 10.42 10.43
C LYS A 36 -0.33 9.26 9.73
N ASP A 37 -0.53 9.11 8.44
CA ASP A 37 -0.07 7.97 7.67
C ASP A 37 0.29 8.40 6.24
N SER A 38 0.92 7.48 5.52
CA SER A 38 1.30 7.61 4.11
C SER A 38 1.20 6.26 3.42
N VAL A 39 1.12 6.29 2.09
CA VAL A 39 1.25 5.09 1.26
C VAL A 39 2.64 5.13 0.64
N LEU A 40 3.44 4.11 0.90
CA LEU A 40 4.76 3.96 0.33
C LEU A 40 4.76 2.83 -0.69
N GLU A 41 5.07 3.12 -1.96
CA GLU A 41 5.42 2.07 -2.93
C GLU A 41 6.86 1.65 -2.67
N VAL A 42 7.11 0.36 -2.50
CA VAL A 42 8.43 -0.16 -2.09
C VAL A 42 8.87 -1.37 -2.92
N THR A 43 10.13 -1.75 -2.79
CA THR A 43 10.63 -2.99 -3.38
C THR A 43 10.11 -4.20 -2.60
N ARG A 44 10.18 -5.41 -3.20
CA ARG A 44 9.86 -6.66 -2.47
C ARG A 44 10.69 -6.81 -1.20
N ARG A 45 11.97 -6.44 -1.24
CA ARG A 45 12.87 -6.54 -0.08
C ARG A 45 12.37 -5.65 1.05
N ASP A 46 12.08 -4.39 0.72
CA ASP A 46 11.64 -3.39 1.69
C ASP A 46 10.23 -3.69 2.23
N TYR A 47 9.35 -4.29 1.42
CA TYR A 47 8.07 -4.83 1.89
C TYR A 47 8.24 -5.91 2.96
N VAL A 48 9.11 -6.90 2.71
CA VAL A 48 9.34 -8.02 3.65
C VAL A 48 10.00 -7.56 4.94
N THR A 49 10.86 -6.54 4.89
CA THR A 49 11.58 -6.02 6.05
C THR A 49 10.91 -4.79 6.68
N CYS A 50 9.73 -4.38 6.20
CA CYS A 50 9.07 -3.12 6.58
C CYS A 50 10.00 -1.91 6.57
N ASN A 51 10.88 -1.81 5.56
CA ASN A 51 11.83 -0.71 5.45
C ASN A 51 11.21 0.47 4.71
N THR A 52 11.04 1.57 5.43
CA THR A 52 10.43 2.81 4.92
C THR A 52 11.46 3.85 4.45
N SER A 53 12.76 3.55 4.54
CA SER A 53 13.83 4.56 4.40
C SER A 53 14.03 5.06 2.97
N ALA A 54 13.71 4.24 1.96
CA ALA A 54 13.96 4.55 0.55
C ALA A 54 12.82 4.01 -0.34
N PRO A 55 11.61 4.57 -0.24
CA PRO A 55 10.49 4.13 -1.04
C PRO A 55 10.66 4.53 -2.51
N ILE A 56 10.04 3.76 -3.41
CA ILE A 56 9.92 4.06 -4.83
C ILE A 56 8.96 5.25 -5.03
N GLY A 57 7.88 5.31 -4.24
CA GLY A 57 6.91 6.40 -4.23
C GLY A 57 6.42 6.67 -2.80
N ASN A 58 6.18 7.93 -2.48
CA ASN A 58 5.70 8.38 -1.18
C ASN A 58 4.50 9.31 -1.37
N TYR A 59 3.35 8.94 -0.81
CA TYR A 59 2.10 9.66 -0.93
C TYR A 59 1.55 9.99 0.46
N THR A 60 1.22 11.26 0.70
CA THR A 60 0.75 11.80 1.98
C THR A 60 -0.55 12.61 1.86
N ASP A 61 -1.24 12.50 0.72
CA ASP A 61 -2.42 13.31 0.37
C ASP A 61 -3.73 12.79 0.99
N GLY A 62 -3.73 11.58 1.55
CA GLY A 62 -4.89 10.98 2.22
C GLY A 62 -5.96 10.39 1.28
N ASP A 63 -5.86 10.63 -0.03
CA ASP A 63 -6.72 10.05 -1.07
C ASP A 63 -5.88 9.70 -2.32
N THR A 64 -4.89 8.85 -2.12
CA THR A 64 -3.90 8.50 -3.15
C THR A 64 -4.52 7.58 -4.20
N THR A 65 -4.33 7.90 -5.47
CA THR A 65 -4.63 7.00 -6.59
C THR A 65 -3.35 6.58 -7.30
N VAL A 66 -3.07 5.28 -7.36
CA VAL A 66 -1.90 4.71 -8.06
C VAL A 66 -2.37 3.90 -9.26
N ARG A 67 -1.93 4.27 -10.45
CA ARG A 67 -2.22 3.54 -11.69
C ARG A 67 -1.22 2.41 -11.91
N LEU A 68 -1.73 1.21 -12.17
CA LEU A 68 -0.94 0.00 -12.43
C LEU A 68 -0.46 -0.01 -13.89
N GLY A 69 0.68 0.61 -14.14
CA GLY A 69 1.25 0.76 -15.49
C GLY A 69 2.16 -0.37 -15.97
N ARG A 70 2.39 -1.41 -15.17
CA ARG A 70 3.37 -2.47 -15.45
C ARG A 70 2.87 -3.84 -15.01
N SER A 71 3.35 -4.90 -15.64
CA SER A 71 3.03 -6.30 -15.30
C SER A 71 3.79 -6.84 -14.09
N SER A 72 4.82 -6.13 -13.64
CA SER A 72 5.61 -6.51 -12.47
C SER A 72 4.83 -6.25 -11.17
N PRO A 73 5.11 -7.00 -10.08
CA PRO A 73 4.48 -6.79 -8.79
C PRO A 73 4.61 -5.36 -8.26
N TYR A 74 3.59 -4.94 -7.53
CA TYR A 74 3.58 -3.72 -6.72
C TYR A 74 3.54 -4.11 -5.26
N TYR A 75 4.25 -3.37 -4.42
CA TYR A 75 4.23 -3.54 -2.97
C TYR A 75 3.99 -2.18 -2.34
N PHE A 76 3.02 -2.14 -1.43
CA PHE A 76 2.66 -0.93 -0.70
C PHE A 76 2.73 -1.21 0.79
N ILE A 77 3.34 -0.30 1.55
CA ILE A 77 3.40 -0.34 3.02
C ILE A 77 3.02 1.02 3.60
N SER A 78 2.58 1.03 4.86
CA SER A 78 2.37 2.28 5.61
C SER A 78 3.73 2.90 5.94
N GLY A 79 3.82 4.23 5.87
CA GLY A 79 5.00 4.96 6.37
C GLY A 79 4.90 5.37 7.84
N ALA A 80 3.78 5.09 8.52
CA ALA A 80 3.64 5.32 9.95
C ALA A 80 4.39 4.23 10.75
N GLU A 81 5.04 4.64 11.83
CA GLU A 81 5.85 3.75 12.66
C GLU A 81 5.00 2.63 13.27
N GLY A 82 5.41 1.37 13.04
CA GLY A 82 4.72 0.17 13.56
C GLY A 82 3.40 -0.19 12.86
N HIS A 83 3.09 0.42 11.71
CA HIS A 83 1.87 0.14 10.93
C HIS A 83 2.09 -0.84 9.76
N CYS A 84 3.35 -1.10 9.41
CA CYS A 84 3.74 -2.28 8.65
C CYS A 84 3.84 -3.47 9.64
#